data_AF-A0A392NRE3-F1
#
_entry.id   AF-A0A392NRE3-F1
#
_cell.length_a   1.000
_cell.length_b   1.000
_cell.length_c   1.000
_cell.angle_alpha   90.00
_cell.angle_beta   90.00
_cell.angle_gamma   90.00
#
_symmetry.space_group_name_H-M   'P 1'
#
loop_
_entity.id
_entity.type
_entity.pdbx_description
1 polymer ?
#
loop_
_entity_poly.entity_id
_entity_poly.type
_entity_poly.pdbx_seq_one_letter_code
_entity_poly.pdbx_strand_id
1 'polypeptide(L)'
;MWCVLGDFNSVRDIFERRGVGHNSSAGRSSEMVAFDAFLGDLELIDMPLSGRTFTSFHPNGMAMSRLDRVLISTSWSDMWGEPIVRVLERDVADHCPLVLRYSSLDWGPKPFRFNNFLLQSNEFKEAIKTAWGSQNLESWMGFILKERLKGLKVVIKESNAENFGLAEAKKKRLIKRIGDLDLKSEVLGLEDGEIKI
;
A
#
# COMPACT_ATOMS: atom_id res chain seq x y z
N MET A 1 -23.35 -8.11 7.42
CA MET A 1 -21.99 -7.69 7.82
C MET A 1 -21.20 -7.38 6.57
N TRP A 2 -20.72 -6.15 6.44
CA TRP A 2 -20.01 -5.68 5.25
C TRP A 2 -18.76 -4.89 5.62
N CYS A 3 -17.69 -5.11 4.86
CA CYS A 3 -16.49 -4.28 4.81
C CYS A 3 -16.13 -4.12 3.34
N VAL A 4 -16.25 -2.90 2.83
CA VAL A 4 -16.02 -2.55 1.43
C VAL A 4 -14.78 -1.66 1.37
N LEU A 5 -13.81 -2.03 0.56
CA LEU A 5 -12.56 -1.29 0.37
C LEU A 5 -12.32 -1.12 -1.13
N GLY A 6 -11.94 0.08 -1.54
CA GLY A 6 -11.52 0.33 -2.91
C GLY A 6 -11.50 1.81 -3.26
N ASP A 7 -11.25 2.07 -4.53
CA ASP A 7 -11.38 3.38 -5.16
C ASP A 7 -12.86 3.62 -5.54
N PHE A 8 -13.48 4.60 -4.90
CA PHE A 8 -14.86 4.98 -5.18
C PHE A 8 -14.97 6.09 -6.23
N ASN A 9 -13.84 6.68 -6.65
CA ASN A 9 -13.78 7.84 -7.54
C ASN A 9 -14.62 9.06 -7.10
N SER A 10 -15.00 9.13 -5.81
CA SER A 10 -15.83 10.20 -5.27
C SER A 10 -15.28 10.76 -3.96
N VAL A 11 -15.33 12.09 -3.86
CA VAL A 11 -15.07 12.84 -2.63
C VAL A 11 -16.37 13.08 -1.87
N ARG A 12 -16.33 13.07 -0.53
CA ARG A 12 -17.48 13.39 0.33
C ARG A 12 -17.51 14.86 0.73
N ASP A 13 -16.33 15.44 0.91
CA ASP A 13 -16.17 16.80 1.40
C ASP A 13 -15.27 17.64 0.48
N ILE A 14 -15.47 18.94 0.46
CA ILE A 14 -14.65 19.89 -0.30
C ILE A 14 -13.17 19.84 0.11
N PHE A 15 -12.88 19.55 1.39
CA PHE A 15 -11.53 19.45 1.92
C PHE A 15 -10.83 18.13 1.53
N GLU A 16 -11.57 17.16 1.00
CA GLU A 16 -11.01 15.90 0.48
C GLU A 16 -10.44 16.04 -0.93
N ARG A 17 -10.39 17.27 -1.48
CA ARG A 17 -9.73 17.61 -2.73
C ARG A 17 -8.86 18.85 -2.55
N ARG A 18 -7.70 18.91 -3.20
CA ARG A 18 -6.84 20.10 -3.31
C ARG A 18 -6.33 20.20 -4.75
N GLY A 19 -6.21 21.42 -5.30
CA GLY A 19 -5.66 21.66 -6.64
C GLY A 19 -6.60 22.38 -7.62
N VAL A 20 -6.36 22.21 -8.91
CA VAL A 20 -7.09 22.92 -9.98
C VAL A 20 -8.59 22.62 -9.91
N GLY A 21 -9.40 23.66 -9.70
CA GLY A 21 -10.86 23.54 -9.52
C GLY A 21 -11.38 23.71 -8.08
N HIS A 22 -10.49 23.82 -7.08
CA HIS A 22 -10.86 24.13 -5.69
C HIS A 22 -11.51 25.53 -5.51
N ASN A 23 -11.48 26.38 -6.55
CA ASN A 23 -11.96 27.76 -6.50
C ASN A 23 -13.37 27.99 -7.08
N SER A 24 -14.15 26.95 -7.41
CA SER A 24 -15.35 27.14 -8.25
C SER A 24 -16.70 27.11 -7.54
N SER A 25 -16.81 26.71 -6.28
CA SER A 25 -18.06 26.86 -5.51
C SER A 25 -17.85 26.50 -4.04
N ALA A 26 -18.21 27.39 -3.12
CA ALA A 26 -18.19 27.15 -1.67
C ALA A 26 -19.21 26.08 -1.20
N GLY A 27 -19.81 25.33 -2.12
CA GLY A 27 -20.88 24.37 -1.86
C GLY A 27 -20.51 22.96 -2.31
N ARG A 28 -21.15 21.96 -1.69
CA ARG A 28 -21.03 20.55 -2.04
C ARG A 28 -21.55 20.29 -3.46
N SER A 29 -20.83 19.49 -4.25
CA SER A 29 -21.30 19.08 -5.56
C SER A 29 -22.48 18.11 -5.45
N SER A 30 -23.27 17.95 -6.51
CA SER A 30 -24.32 16.93 -6.58
C SER A 30 -23.78 15.51 -6.39
N GLU A 31 -22.56 15.25 -6.86
CA GLU A 31 -21.84 13.99 -6.65
C GLU A 31 -21.55 13.75 -5.16
N MET A 32 -21.03 14.75 -4.44
CA MET A 32 -20.79 14.65 -2.99
C MET A 32 -22.07 14.36 -2.22
N VAL A 33 -23.19 14.97 -2.63
CA VAL A 33 -24.51 14.76 -1.99
C VAL A 33 -25.01 13.34 -2.28
N ALA A 34 -24.92 12.88 -3.53
CA ALA A 34 -25.34 11.54 -3.92
C ALA A 34 -24.50 10.46 -3.22
N PHE A 35 -23.19 10.68 -3.07
CA PHE A 35 -22.31 9.73 -2.39
C PHE A 35 -22.60 9.65 -0.88
N ASP A 36 -22.93 10.77 -0.23
CA ASP A 36 -23.41 10.75 1.17
C ASP A 36 -24.75 10.03 1.33
N ALA A 37 -25.68 10.23 0.39
CA ALA A 37 -26.95 9.52 0.39
C ALA A 37 -26.74 8.00 0.24
N PHE A 38 -25.87 7.58 -0.68
CA PHE A 38 -25.48 6.17 -0.85
C PHE A 38 -24.94 5.54 0.44
N LEU A 39 -24.09 6.25 1.18
CA LEU A 39 -23.56 5.76 2.47
C LEU A 39 -24.66 5.67 3.53
N GLY A 40 -25.57 6.65 3.56
CA GLY A 40 -26.73 6.66 4.45
C GLY A 40 -27.71 5.52 4.18
N ASP A 41 -28.09 5.33 2.91
CA ASP A 41 -29.05 4.31 2.48
C ASP A 41 -28.56 2.88 2.76
N LEU A 42 -27.24 2.68 2.79
CA LEU A 42 -26.61 1.39 3.09
C LEU A 42 -26.11 1.27 4.53
N GLU A 43 -26.33 2.29 5.37
CA GLU A 43 -25.85 2.37 6.76
C GLU A 43 -24.34 2.08 6.89
N LEU A 44 -23.56 2.61 5.95
CA LEU A 44 -22.11 2.43 5.88
C LEU A 44 -21.38 3.56 6.60
N ILE A 45 -20.45 3.17 7.46
CA ILE A 45 -19.53 4.05 8.16
C ILE A 45 -18.26 4.19 7.32
N ASP A 46 -17.96 5.41 6.89
CA ASP A 46 -16.69 5.74 6.24
C ASP A 46 -15.60 5.93 7.29
N MET A 47 -14.62 5.04 7.29
CA MET A 47 -13.57 5.01 8.29
C MET A 47 -12.60 6.19 8.11
N PRO A 48 -12.22 6.92 9.18
CA PRO A 48 -11.21 7.96 9.09
C PRO A 48 -9.84 7.40 8.70
N LEU A 49 -9.10 8.19 7.92
CA LEU A 49 -7.72 7.89 7.55
C LEU A 49 -6.74 8.29 8.66
N SER A 50 -5.67 7.51 8.79
CA SER A 50 -4.54 7.80 9.67
C SER A 50 -3.25 7.96 8.85
N GLY A 51 -2.47 8.98 9.17
CA GLY A 51 -1.19 9.29 8.54
C GLY A 51 -1.28 10.38 7.47
N ARG A 52 -1.95 10.09 6.34
CA ARG A 52 -2.12 11.01 5.20
C ARG A 52 -3.58 11.38 5.00
N THR A 53 -3.83 12.54 4.39
CA THR A 53 -5.21 13.05 4.17
C THR A 53 -5.77 12.61 2.82
N PHE A 54 -4.91 12.52 1.81
CA PHE A 54 -5.28 12.18 0.44
C PHE A 54 -4.81 10.77 0.07
N THR A 55 -5.51 10.14 -0.86
CA THR A 55 -5.20 8.78 -1.32
C THR A 55 -4.81 8.73 -2.78
N SER A 56 -5.12 9.75 -3.57
CA SER A 56 -4.76 9.85 -4.99
C SER A 56 -4.05 11.18 -5.27
N PHE A 57 -2.96 11.10 -6.03
CA PHE A 57 -2.09 12.21 -6.41
C PHE A 57 -2.03 12.30 -7.93
N HIS A 58 -2.55 13.39 -8.48
CA HIS A 58 -2.50 13.61 -9.92
C HIS A 58 -1.03 13.74 -10.37
N PRO A 59 -0.65 13.14 -11.51
CA PRO A 59 0.72 13.22 -12.04
C PRO A 59 1.26 14.63 -12.29
N ASN A 60 0.42 15.66 -12.21
CA ASN A 60 0.82 17.05 -12.38
C ASN A 60 1.37 17.68 -11.08
N GLY A 61 1.38 16.94 -9.97
CA GLY A 61 1.89 17.38 -8.67
C GLY A 61 1.04 18.46 -7.97
N MET A 62 -0.04 18.95 -8.60
CA MET A 62 -0.85 20.07 -8.13
C MET A 62 -2.21 19.65 -7.58
N ALA A 63 -2.72 18.49 -8.01
CA ALA A 63 -4.03 18.01 -7.59
C ALA A 63 -3.93 16.70 -6.82
N MET A 64 -4.73 16.59 -5.77
CA MET A 64 -4.83 15.40 -4.93
C MET A 64 -6.26 15.25 -4.40
N SER A 65 -6.68 14.02 -4.16
CA SER A 65 -8.02 13.70 -3.65
C SER A 65 -8.03 12.48 -2.75
N ARG A 66 -8.97 12.40 -1.81
CA ARG A 66 -9.31 11.16 -1.12
C ARG A 66 -10.40 10.43 -1.91
N LEU A 67 -10.00 9.40 -2.65
CA LEU A 67 -10.89 8.59 -3.50
C LEU A 67 -11.02 7.15 -2.99
N ASP A 68 -9.98 6.65 -2.33
CA ASP A 68 -9.94 5.32 -1.76
C ASP A 68 -10.51 5.35 -0.34
N ARG A 69 -11.41 4.41 -0.04
CA ARG A 69 -12.11 4.35 1.27
C ARG A 69 -12.24 2.94 1.78
N VAL A 70 -12.29 2.83 3.11
CA VAL A 70 -12.82 1.64 3.79
C VAL A 70 -14.16 2.02 4.39
N LEU A 71 -15.21 1.35 3.93
CA LEU A 71 -16.57 1.50 4.43
C LEU A 71 -16.96 0.24 5.20
N ILE A 72 -17.48 0.38 6.41
CA ILE A 72 -17.90 -0.75 7.24
C ILE A 72 -19.36 -0.60 7.68
N SER A 73 -20.08 -1.71 7.80
CA SER A 73 -21.37 -1.70 8.49
C SER A 73 -21.18 -1.62 10.01
N THR A 74 -22.15 -1.10 10.75
CA THR A 74 -22.19 -1.13 12.23
C THR A 74 -21.88 -2.52 12.81
N SER A 75 -22.57 -3.55 12.30
CA SER A 75 -22.35 -4.96 12.71
C SER A 75 -20.91 -5.46 12.55
N TRP A 76 -20.15 -4.89 11.60
CA TRP A 76 -18.74 -5.22 11.43
C TRP A 76 -17.90 -4.56 12.53
N SER A 77 -18.17 -3.29 12.83
CA SER A 77 -17.53 -2.57 13.95
C SER A 77 -17.77 -3.29 15.28
N ASP A 78 -18.99 -3.75 15.53
CA ASP A 78 -19.34 -4.46 16.78
C ASP A 78 -18.55 -5.75 16.95
N MET A 79 -18.24 -6.44 15.85
CA MET A 79 -17.50 -7.70 15.87
C MET A 79 -15.98 -7.51 15.96
N TRP A 80 -15.44 -6.48 15.31
CA TRP A 80 -14.00 -6.29 15.12
C TRP A 80 -13.42 -5.10 15.89
N GLY A 81 -14.23 -4.41 16.69
CA GLY A 81 -13.82 -3.26 17.51
C GLY A 81 -13.61 -1.99 16.69
N GLU A 82 -12.62 -1.19 17.06
CA GLU A 82 -12.27 0.07 16.42
C GLU A 82 -11.08 -0.11 15.48
N PRO A 83 -11.30 -0.38 14.18
CA PRO A 83 -10.20 -0.56 13.25
C PRO A 83 -9.56 0.79 12.89
N ILE A 84 -8.31 0.75 12.43
CA ILE A 84 -7.57 1.91 11.92
C ILE A 84 -7.30 1.70 10.44
N VAL A 85 -7.61 2.69 9.62
CA VAL A 85 -7.19 2.73 8.22
C VAL A 85 -5.92 3.55 8.10
N ARG A 86 -4.82 2.92 7.69
CA ARG A 86 -3.56 3.62 7.44
C ARG A 86 -3.33 3.79 5.95
N VAL A 87 -3.02 5.01 5.55
CA VAL A 87 -2.56 5.32 4.20
C VAL A 87 -1.06 5.03 4.13
N LEU A 88 -0.63 4.21 3.18
CA LEU A 88 0.78 3.93 2.93
C LEU A 88 1.36 4.90 1.91
N GLU A 89 2.69 5.02 1.91
CA GLU A 89 3.41 5.68 0.82
C GLU A 89 3.12 4.95 -0.50
N ARG A 90 2.81 5.71 -1.55
CA ARG A 90 2.71 5.19 -2.91
C ARG A 90 4.10 5.00 -3.50
N ASP A 91 4.21 4.12 -4.48
CA ASP A 91 5.41 3.95 -5.28
C ASP A 91 5.35 4.77 -6.57
N VAL A 92 5.07 4.13 -7.71
CA VAL A 92 4.87 4.77 -9.01
C VAL A 92 3.39 4.93 -9.35
N ALA A 93 2.50 4.35 -8.54
CA ALA A 93 1.07 4.59 -8.65
C ALA A 93 0.73 6.06 -8.32
N ASP A 94 -0.35 6.54 -8.91
CA ASP A 94 -1.06 7.76 -8.51
C ASP A 94 -1.88 7.55 -7.23
N HIS A 95 -2.29 6.32 -6.92
CA HIS A 95 -2.98 5.97 -5.68
C HIS A 95 -2.04 5.46 -4.56
N CYS A 96 -2.42 5.75 -3.33
CA CYS A 96 -1.79 5.31 -2.09
C CYS A 96 -2.50 4.06 -1.57
N PRO A 97 -1.78 2.95 -1.28
CA PRO A 97 -2.40 1.77 -0.72
C PRO A 97 -3.01 2.03 0.67
N LEU A 98 -4.20 1.49 0.92
CA LEU A 98 -4.84 1.51 2.23
C LEU A 98 -4.64 0.18 2.98
N VAL A 99 -4.34 0.26 4.28
CA VAL A 99 -4.28 -0.90 5.17
C VAL A 99 -5.29 -0.73 6.30
N LEU A 100 -6.30 -1.59 6.31
CA LEU A 100 -7.22 -1.76 7.43
C LEU A 100 -6.58 -2.64 8.51
N ARG A 101 -6.48 -2.12 9.73
CA ARG A 101 -6.02 -2.87 10.91
C ARG A 101 -7.13 -2.92 11.94
N TYR A 102 -7.67 -4.10 12.21
CA TYR A 102 -8.81 -4.27 13.11
C TYR A 102 -8.49 -5.05 14.38
N SER A 103 -7.31 -5.65 14.46
CA SER A 103 -6.84 -6.32 15.66
C SER A 103 -5.32 -6.32 15.69
N SER A 104 -4.75 -6.47 16.89
CA SER A 104 -3.33 -6.75 17.10
C SER A 104 -3.01 -8.25 16.90
N LEU A 105 -3.93 -9.02 16.31
CA LEU A 105 -3.79 -10.46 16.17
C LEU A 105 -2.62 -10.78 15.22
N ASP A 106 -1.63 -11.48 15.75
CA ASP A 106 -0.55 -12.04 14.95
C ASP A 106 -1.07 -13.30 14.24
N TRP A 107 -1.22 -13.21 12.91
CA TRP A 107 -1.60 -14.34 12.05
C TRP A 107 -0.49 -15.39 11.91
N GLY A 108 0.59 -15.26 12.69
CA GLY A 108 1.71 -16.16 12.74
C GLY A 108 2.84 -15.75 11.78
N PRO A 109 3.82 -16.64 11.60
CA PRO A 109 5.00 -16.35 10.79
C PRO A 109 4.63 -15.98 9.35
N LYS A 110 5.26 -14.93 8.81
CA LYS A 110 5.09 -14.56 7.41
C LYS A 110 5.41 -15.75 6.50
N PRO A 111 4.58 -16.05 5.50
CA PRO A 111 4.85 -17.13 4.57
C PRO A 111 6.17 -16.87 3.82
N PHE A 112 6.87 -17.94 3.47
CA PHE A 112 8.06 -17.84 2.64
C PHE A 112 7.67 -17.43 1.22
N ARG A 113 8.15 -16.27 0.76
CA ARG A 113 7.87 -15.70 -0.57
C ARG A 113 9.13 -15.11 -1.16
N PHE A 114 9.25 -15.19 -2.47
CA PHE A 114 10.28 -14.52 -3.28
C PHE A 114 9.69 -14.15 -4.65
N ASN A 115 10.40 -13.32 -5.41
CA ASN A 115 9.88 -12.85 -6.70
C ASN A 115 10.00 -13.93 -7.78
N ASN A 116 8.90 -14.22 -8.48
CA ASN A 116 8.84 -15.28 -9.49
C ASN A 116 9.78 -15.04 -10.68
N PHE A 117 10.12 -13.79 -11.01
CA PHE A 117 11.05 -13.51 -12.11
C PHE A 117 12.44 -14.13 -11.87
N LEU A 118 12.84 -14.37 -10.62
CA LEU A 118 14.12 -15.04 -10.32
C LEU A 118 14.17 -16.44 -10.92
N LEU A 119 13.01 -17.10 -11.07
CA LEU A 119 12.88 -18.39 -11.75
C LEU A 119 13.11 -18.32 -13.26
N GLN A 120 13.35 -17.14 -13.85
CA GLN A 120 13.75 -17.01 -15.25
C GLN A 120 15.25 -17.20 -15.44
N SER A 121 16.07 -17.00 -14.38
CA SER A 121 17.52 -17.28 -14.41
C SER A 121 17.77 -18.77 -14.17
N ASN A 122 18.59 -19.38 -15.04
CA ASN A 122 19.01 -20.76 -14.85
C ASN A 122 20.03 -20.87 -13.70
N GLU A 123 20.89 -19.86 -13.55
CA GLU A 123 21.86 -19.73 -12.48
C GLU A 123 21.15 -19.73 -11.12
N PHE A 124 20.05 -18.98 -10.98
CA PHE A 124 19.23 -18.97 -9.77
C PHE A 124 18.62 -20.36 -9.47
N LYS A 125 18.10 -21.06 -10.48
CA LYS A 125 17.54 -22.42 -10.28
C LYS A 125 18.60 -23.39 -9.77
N GLU A 126 19.79 -23.37 -10.35
CA GLU A 126 20.90 -24.23 -9.92
C GLU A 126 21.42 -23.85 -8.53
N ALA A 127 21.47 -22.55 -8.21
CA ALA A 127 21.81 -22.08 -6.87
C ALA A 127 20.82 -22.60 -5.82
N ILE A 128 19.51 -22.54 -6.09
CA ILE A 128 18.47 -23.09 -5.20
C ILE A 128 18.59 -24.60 -5.03
N LYS A 129 18.78 -25.36 -6.11
CA LYS A 129 18.98 -26.82 -6.05
C LYS A 129 20.19 -27.18 -5.19
N THR A 130 21.32 -26.51 -5.45
CA THR A 130 22.57 -26.71 -4.70
C THR A 130 22.38 -26.40 -3.22
N ALA A 131 21.78 -25.25 -2.91
CA ALA A 131 21.53 -24.83 -1.54
C ALA A 131 20.53 -25.71 -0.80
N TRP A 132 19.56 -26.30 -1.50
CA TRP A 132 18.63 -27.25 -0.90
C TRP A 132 19.31 -28.59 -0.59
N GLY A 133 20.13 -29.09 -1.53
CA GLY A 133 20.84 -30.37 -1.40
C GLY A 133 22.01 -30.34 -0.40
N SER A 134 22.63 -29.18 -0.17
CA SER A 134 23.74 -29.03 0.77
C SER A 134 23.31 -29.02 2.25
N GLN A 135 22.01 -28.91 2.52
CA GLN A 135 21.47 -28.85 3.86
C GLN A 135 21.15 -30.24 4.41
N ASN A 136 22.12 -30.78 5.17
CA ASN A 136 21.99 -32.02 5.92
C ASN A 136 21.58 -31.73 7.36
N LEU A 137 20.32 -32.01 7.69
CA LEU A 137 19.73 -31.79 9.00
C LEU A 137 19.02 -33.07 9.45
N GLU A 138 19.33 -33.53 10.66
CA GLU A 138 18.65 -34.65 11.30
C GLU A 138 17.79 -34.12 12.46
N SER A 139 16.49 -34.02 12.23
CA SER A 139 15.50 -33.59 13.23
C SER A 139 14.09 -34.00 12.77
N TRP A 140 13.05 -33.47 13.42
CA TRP A 140 11.68 -33.64 12.94
C TRP A 140 11.39 -32.79 11.70
N MET A 141 10.46 -33.26 10.86
CA MET A 141 10.28 -32.75 9.49
C MET A 141 9.98 -31.25 9.37
N GLY A 142 9.22 -30.65 10.28
CA GLY A 142 8.93 -29.22 10.21
C GLY A 142 10.11 -28.35 10.64
N PHE A 143 10.99 -28.83 11.54
CA PHE A 143 12.26 -28.14 11.81
C PHE A 143 13.17 -28.21 10.60
N ILE A 144 13.29 -29.37 9.97
CA ILE A 144 14.08 -29.54 8.73
C ILE A 144 13.56 -28.58 7.65
N LEU A 145 12.24 -28.54 7.42
CA LEU A 145 11.65 -27.62 6.43
C LEU A 145 11.92 -26.15 6.77
N LYS A 146 11.72 -25.74 8.02
CA LYS A 146 11.97 -24.37 8.49
C LYS A 146 13.43 -23.95 8.24
N GLU A 147 14.40 -24.76 8.66
CA GLU A 147 15.81 -24.42 8.49
C GLU A 147 16.20 -24.49 7.01
N ARG A 148 15.63 -25.40 6.21
CA ARG A 148 15.81 -25.41 4.76
C ARG A 148 15.38 -24.11 4.08
N LEU A 149 14.18 -23.64 4.39
CA LEU A 149 13.66 -22.36 3.89
C LEU A 149 14.52 -21.19 4.38
N LYS A 150 15.01 -21.24 5.62
CA LYS A 150 15.91 -20.23 6.17
C LYS A 150 17.26 -20.20 5.44
N GLY A 151 17.82 -21.36 5.08
CA GLY A 151 19.02 -21.45 4.24
C GLY A 151 18.78 -20.88 2.84
N LEU A 152 17.68 -21.27 2.18
CA LEU A 152 17.31 -20.72 0.87
C LEU A 152 17.16 -19.20 0.89
N LYS A 153 16.65 -18.63 1.98
CA LYS A 153 16.51 -17.17 2.14
C LYS A 153 17.82 -16.42 1.93
N VAL A 154 18.96 -17.00 2.30
CA VAL A 154 20.28 -16.38 2.13
C VAL A 154 20.65 -16.32 0.65
N VAL A 155 20.59 -17.45 -0.03
CA VAL A 155 20.90 -17.56 -1.47
C VAL A 155 19.97 -16.68 -2.31
N ILE A 156 18.68 -16.64 -1.98
CA ILE A 156 17.72 -15.76 -2.67
C ILE A 156 18.10 -14.29 -2.52
N LYS A 157 18.54 -13.87 -1.34
CA LYS A 157 18.95 -12.48 -1.10
C LYS A 157 20.21 -12.13 -1.88
N GLU A 158 21.19 -13.03 -1.91
CA GLU A 158 22.44 -12.85 -2.65
C GLU A 158 22.18 -12.77 -4.16
N SER A 159 21.45 -13.73 -4.73
CA SER A 159 21.09 -13.70 -6.15
C SER A 159 20.26 -12.46 -6.53
N ASN A 160 19.37 -12.00 -5.64
CA ASN A 160 18.62 -10.77 -5.90
C ASN A 160 19.51 -9.52 -5.83
N ALA A 161 20.49 -9.49 -4.93
CA ALA A 161 21.44 -8.38 -4.79
C ALA A 161 22.41 -8.31 -5.98
N GLU A 162 22.94 -9.44 -6.44
CA GLU A 162 23.85 -9.51 -7.59
C GLU A 162 23.18 -9.07 -8.88
N ASN A 163 21.96 -9.56 -9.13
CA ASN A 163 21.27 -9.30 -10.39
C ASN A 163 20.52 -7.96 -10.40
N PHE A 164 19.99 -7.52 -9.25
CA PHE A 164 19.06 -6.38 -9.20
C PHE A 164 19.37 -5.35 -8.10
N GLY A 165 20.45 -5.53 -7.32
CA GLY A 165 20.73 -4.67 -6.17
C GLY A 165 20.85 -3.19 -6.49
N LEU A 166 21.50 -2.83 -7.60
CA LEU A 166 21.61 -1.43 -8.05
C LEU A 166 20.25 -0.85 -8.46
N ALA A 167 19.44 -1.62 -9.19
CA ALA A 167 18.11 -1.21 -9.61
C ALA A 167 17.18 -1.03 -8.40
N GLU A 168 17.19 -1.96 -7.45
CA GLU A 168 16.41 -1.88 -6.21
C GLU A 168 16.85 -0.71 -5.33
N ALA A 169 18.15 -0.43 -5.23
CA ALA A 169 18.66 0.74 -4.52
C ALA A 169 18.20 2.06 -5.18
N LYS A 170 18.26 2.14 -6.52
CA LYS A 170 17.76 3.29 -7.28
C LYS A 170 16.25 3.46 -7.09
N LYS A 171 15.47 2.37 -7.19
CA LYS A 171 14.02 2.34 -6.94
C LYS A 171 13.70 2.86 -5.55
N LYS A 172 14.36 2.35 -4.51
CA LYS A 172 14.15 2.80 -3.12
C LYS A 172 14.44 4.28 -2.94
N ARG A 173 15.48 4.82 -3.59
CA ARG A 173 15.79 6.25 -3.57
C ARG A 173 14.70 7.08 -4.24
N LEU A 174 14.19 6.63 -5.39
CA LEU A 174 13.12 7.31 -6.12
C LEU A 174 11.80 7.30 -5.35
N ILE A 175 11.39 6.15 -4.80
CA ILE A 175 10.19 6.04 -3.95
C ILE A 175 10.29 6.99 -2.74
N LYS A 176 11.45 7.03 -2.08
CA LYS A 176 11.67 7.98 -0.98
C LYS A 176 11.49 9.43 -1.44
N ARG A 177 12.06 9.79 -2.61
CA ARG A 177 11.92 11.14 -3.17
C ARG A 177 10.46 11.48 -3.50
N ILE A 178 9.70 10.51 -4.00
CA ILE A 178 8.25 10.67 -4.23
C ILE A 178 7.54 10.94 -2.90
N GLY A 179 7.80 10.13 -1.87
CA GLY A 179 7.24 10.33 -0.52
C GLY A 179 7.55 11.71 0.08
N ASP A 180 8.80 12.19 -0.07
CA ASP A 180 9.20 13.51 0.42
C ASP A 180 8.43 14.65 -0.30
N LEU A 181 8.23 14.53 -1.63
CA LEU A 181 7.47 15.50 -2.43
C LEU A 181 5.97 15.45 -2.12
N ASP A 182 5.42 14.26 -1.97
CA ASP A 182 4.05 14.00 -1.57
C ASP A 182 3.71 14.70 -0.24
N LEU A 183 4.56 14.51 0.78
CA LEU A 183 4.42 15.17 2.08
C LEU A 183 4.53 16.70 1.98
N LYS A 184 5.47 17.22 1.17
CA LYS A 184 5.58 18.66 0.93
C LYS A 184 4.32 19.21 0.26
N SER A 185 3.79 18.49 -0.73
CA SER A 185 2.60 18.88 -1.49
C SER A 185 1.35 18.93 -0.60
N GLU A 186 1.18 17.98 0.32
CA GLU A 186 0.06 17.96 1.26
C GLU A 186 0.06 19.16 2.23
N VAL A 187 1.23 19.63 2.65
CA VAL A 187 1.35 20.73 3.63
C VAL A 187 1.44 22.08 2.94
N LEU A 188 2.47 22.29 2.11
CA LEU A 188 2.87 23.59 1.58
C LEU A 188 2.56 23.77 0.09
N GLY A 189 2.34 22.66 -0.64
CA GLY A 189 2.35 22.66 -2.10
C GLY A 189 3.76 22.53 -2.68
N LEU A 190 3.85 22.35 -3.99
CA LEU A 190 5.11 22.22 -4.74
C LEU A 190 5.40 23.46 -5.56
N GLU A 191 6.69 23.75 -5.76
CA GLU A 191 7.16 24.81 -6.66
C GLU A 191 7.26 24.29 -8.11
N ASP A 192 7.21 25.19 -9.11
CA ASP A 192 7.25 24.82 -10.54
C ASP A 192 8.46 23.95 -10.94
N GLY A 193 9.59 24.12 -10.25
CA GLY A 193 10.81 23.33 -10.46
C GLY A 193 10.71 21.90 -9.91
N GLU A 194 9.82 21.65 -8.95
CA GLU A 194 9.62 20.35 -8.29
C GLU A 194 8.58 19.50 -9.00
N ILE A 195 7.69 20.14 -9.77
CA ILE A 195 6.65 19.48 -10.57
C ILE A 195 7.24 18.82 -11.84
N LYS A 196 8.39 19.30 -12.33
CA LYS A 196 9.01 18.84 -13.59
C LYS A 196 10.00 17.68 -13.44
N ILE A 197 9.98 16.95 -12.32
CA ILE A 197 10.89 15.83 -12.02
C ILE A 197 10.43 14.54 -12.69
#